data_AF-A0AAJ7WBG7-F1
#
_entry.id   AF-A0AAJ7WBG7-F1
#
_cell.length_a   1.000
_cell.length_b   1.000
_cell.length_c   1.000
_cell.angle_alpha   90.00
_cell.angle_beta   90.00
_cell.angle_gamma   90.00
#
_symmetry.space_group_name_H-M   'P 1'
#
loop_
_entity.id
_entity.type
_entity.pdbx_description
1 polymer ?
#
loop_
_entity_poly.entity_id
_entity_poly.type
_entity_poly.pdbx_seq_one_letter_code
_entity_poly.pdbx_strand_id
1 'polypeptide(L)'
;MASVVTFTVDPIDLEEEIKRRDDLAESTRRFYFIAARRIQAWIRGIFTRNHFRLLHKSAVTIQRHWRGYHTRIAVDRYLIHSVHQMWQDYYDAMATRIQAFWRGYWIRKTVRDIQKMKRWLKEVYAKNEEAIENMNKFRQAEINHMQAVIERESMHWTLFILFKLHHLLRTAQRPGVITRIDGTQFTLIEEMLKCLEYKRYVRWKKKKPREKCKDCQIDRRPSLVLQGTHYERCEREIREVERSRRTGCVPVYRSKF
;
A
#
# COMPACT_ATOMS: atom_id res chain seq x y z
N MET A 1 -103.90 102.89 52.86
CA MET A 1 -103.56 101.95 51.77
C MET A 1 -102.34 102.51 51.05
N ALA A 2 -101.15 102.00 51.41
CA ALA A 2 -99.88 102.49 50.86
C ALA A 2 -99.75 102.03 49.41
N SER A 3 -99.49 103.00 48.53
CA SER A 3 -99.48 102.87 47.08
C SER A 3 -98.41 101.91 46.59
N VAL A 4 -98.77 101.08 45.60
CA VAL A 4 -97.92 100.21 44.78
C VAL A 4 -97.00 101.07 43.89
N VAL A 5 -96.15 101.89 44.49
CA VAL A 5 -95.22 102.81 43.79
C VAL A 5 -93.78 102.58 44.24
N THR A 6 -93.54 101.69 45.21
CA THR A 6 -92.19 101.38 45.71
C THR A 6 -91.46 100.25 44.97
N PHE A 7 -92.02 99.71 43.87
CA PHE A 7 -91.40 98.61 43.11
C PHE A 7 -91.53 98.74 41.58
N THR A 8 -91.92 99.90 41.04
CA THR A 8 -91.84 100.12 39.60
C THR A 8 -90.47 100.71 39.28
N VAL A 9 -89.57 99.86 38.77
CA VAL A 9 -88.28 100.28 38.21
C VAL A 9 -88.57 101.34 37.15
N ASP A 10 -87.86 102.47 37.19
CA ASP A 10 -87.99 103.53 36.19
C ASP A 10 -87.78 102.90 34.79
N PRO A 11 -88.73 103.02 33.86
CA PRO A 11 -88.61 102.43 32.53
C PRO A 11 -87.32 102.85 31.82
N ILE A 12 -86.79 104.05 32.11
CA ILE A 12 -85.53 104.54 31.54
C ILE A 12 -84.33 103.78 32.14
N ASP A 13 -84.30 103.58 33.46
CA ASP A 13 -83.25 102.81 34.14
C ASP A 13 -83.23 101.35 33.68
N LEU A 14 -84.41 100.77 33.39
CA LEU A 14 -84.53 99.42 32.86
C LEU A 14 -83.96 99.33 31.43
N GLU A 15 -84.27 100.29 30.56
CA GLU A 15 -83.72 100.35 29.20
C GLU A 15 -82.19 100.52 29.20
N GLU A 16 -81.65 101.37 30.07
CA GLU A 16 -80.21 101.53 30.21
C GLU A 16 -79.52 100.26 30.73
N GLU A 17 -80.13 99.56 31.68
CA GLU A 17 -79.61 98.29 32.19
C GLU A 17 -79.61 97.18 31.12
N ILE A 18 -80.67 97.10 30.31
CA ILE A 18 -80.74 96.17 29.18
C ILE A 18 -79.62 96.50 28.19
N LYS A 19 -79.45 97.76 27.83
CA LYS A 19 -78.41 98.20 26.89
C LYS A 19 -77.00 97.90 27.40
N ARG A 20 -76.73 98.12 28.70
CA ARG A 20 -75.43 97.76 29.32
C ARG A 20 -75.16 96.26 29.26
N ARG A 21 -76.19 95.42 29.47
CA ARG A 21 -76.06 93.97 29.37
C ARG A 21 -75.85 93.50 27.94
N ASP A 22 -76.53 94.11 26.98
CA ASP A 22 -76.36 93.82 25.56
C ASP A 22 -74.97 94.23 25.07
N ASP A 23 -74.47 95.40 25.45
CA ASP A 23 -73.12 95.87 25.14
C ASP A 23 -72.05 94.96 25.77
N LEU A 24 -72.27 94.49 27.01
CA LEU A 24 -71.39 93.53 27.67
C LEU A 24 -71.44 92.15 26.99
N ALA A 25 -72.62 91.69 26.57
CA ALA A 25 -72.77 90.45 25.84
C ALA A 25 -72.06 90.50 24.48
N GLU A 26 -72.19 91.59 23.73
CA GLU A 26 -71.56 91.75 22.43
C GLU A 26 -70.02 91.88 22.55
N SER A 27 -69.53 92.59 23.57
CA SER A 27 -68.08 92.69 23.84
C SER A 27 -67.45 91.33 24.23
N THR A 28 -68.17 90.46 24.92
CA THR A 28 -67.68 89.13 25.36
C THR A 28 -67.96 88.00 24.36
N ARG A 29 -68.89 88.18 23.42
CA ARG A 29 -69.32 87.20 22.41
C ARG A 29 -68.17 86.54 21.68
N ARG A 30 -67.20 87.34 21.20
CA ARG A 30 -66.03 86.84 20.45
C ARG A 30 -65.13 85.93 21.30
N PHE A 31 -64.96 86.26 22.58
CA PHE A 31 -64.17 85.45 23.51
C PHE A 31 -64.81 84.08 23.73
N TYR A 32 -66.10 84.04 24.05
CA TYR A 32 -66.85 82.80 24.22
C TYR A 32 -66.89 81.97 22.93
N PHE A 33 -67.04 82.60 21.77
CA PHE A 33 -66.97 81.92 20.47
C PHE A 33 -65.61 81.24 20.25
N ILE A 34 -64.49 81.93 20.53
CA ILE A 34 -63.14 81.35 20.39
C ILE A 34 -62.94 80.18 21.36
N ALA A 35 -63.38 80.33 22.61
CA ALA A 35 -63.30 79.29 23.62
C ALA A 35 -64.10 78.05 23.20
N ALA A 36 -65.36 78.23 22.79
CA ALA A 36 -66.21 77.17 22.28
C ALA A 36 -65.59 76.48 21.06
N ARG A 37 -65.05 77.24 20.11
CA ARG A 37 -64.37 76.70 18.91
C ARG A 37 -63.16 75.84 19.29
N ARG A 38 -62.37 76.26 20.28
CA ARG A 38 -61.22 75.49 20.79
C ARG A 38 -61.66 74.17 21.42
N ILE A 39 -62.70 74.19 22.26
CA ILE A 39 -63.28 73.00 22.88
C ILE A 39 -63.79 72.04 21.80
N GLN A 40 -64.56 72.54 20.84
CA GLN A 40 -65.08 71.72 19.74
C GLN A 40 -63.96 71.13 18.88
N ALA A 41 -62.93 71.91 18.54
CA ALA A 41 -61.78 71.41 17.78
C ALA A 41 -61.02 70.31 18.54
N TRP A 42 -60.83 70.50 19.85
CA TRP A 42 -60.19 69.51 20.71
C TRP A 42 -61.00 68.20 20.79
N ILE A 43 -62.31 68.29 21.01
CA ILE A 43 -63.22 67.12 21.03
C ILE A 43 -63.20 66.38 19.70
N ARG A 44 -63.30 67.08 18.56
CA ARG A 44 -63.19 66.47 17.23
C ARG A 44 -61.86 65.72 17.08
N GLY A 45 -60.75 66.34 17.51
CA GLY A 45 -59.44 65.70 17.53
C GLY A 45 -59.37 64.44 18.39
N ILE A 46 -60.06 64.41 19.54
CA ILE A 46 -60.16 63.20 20.39
C ILE A 46 -60.89 62.09 19.65
N PHE A 47 -62.06 62.38 19.05
CA PHE A 47 -62.83 61.37 18.31
C PHE A 47 -62.02 60.79 17.15
N THR A 48 -61.37 61.63 16.35
CA THR A 48 -60.54 61.19 15.23
C THR A 48 -59.38 60.30 15.70
N ARG A 49 -58.65 60.70 16.74
CA ARG A 49 -57.53 59.88 17.27
C ARG A 49 -58.01 58.55 17.85
N ASN A 50 -59.15 58.54 18.55
CA ASN A 50 -59.73 57.31 19.08
C ASN A 50 -60.17 56.37 17.95
N HIS A 51 -60.76 56.92 16.88
CA HIS A 51 -61.10 56.15 15.69
C HIS A 51 -59.85 55.54 15.03
N PHE A 52 -58.78 56.33 14.84
CA PHE A 52 -57.52 55.80 14.31
C PHE A 52 -56.90 54.71 15.18
N ARG A 53 -56.94 54.86 16.52
CA ARG A 53 -56.47 53.82 17.44
C ARG A 53 -57.28 52.52 17.29
N LEU A 54 -58.59 52.63 17.15
CA LEU A 54 -59.46 51.47 16.91
C LEU A 54 -59.10 50.78 15.60
N LEU A 55 -59.00 51.53 14.50
CA LEU A 55 -58.62 50.99 13.19
C LEU A 55 -57.25 50.30 13.25
N HIS A 56 -56.27 50.95 13.89
CA HIS A 56 -54.94 50.38 14.03
C HIS A 56 -54.95 49.07 14.85
N LYS A 57 -55.69 49.03 15.96
CA LYS A 57 -55.85 47.81 16.76
C LYS A 57 -56.51 46.68 15.96
N SER A 58 -57.53 47.00 15.18
CA SER A 58 -58.19 46.04 14.29
C SER A 58 -57.23 45.52 13.21
N ALA A 59 -56.48 46.41 12.57
CA ALA A 59 -55.48 46.04 11.56
C ALA A 59 -54.37 45.15 12.15
N VAL A 60 -53.82 45.50 13.31
CA VAL A 60 -52.81 44.69 14.00
C VAL A 60 -53.35 43.31 14.36
N THR A 61 -54.61 43.21 14.80
CA THR A 61 -55.27 41.92 15.07
C THR A 61 -55.31 41.05 13.81
N ILE A 62 -55.82 41.59 12.70
CA ILE A 62 -55.89 40.87 11.42
C ILE A 62 -54.49 40.42 10.98
N GLN A 63 -53.51 41.32 10.99
CA GLN A 63 -52.14 41.00 10.57
C GLN A 63 -51.48 39.95 11.48
N ARG A 64 -51.72 39.99 12.80
CA ARG A 64 -51.23 38.98 13.74
C ARG A 64 -51.78 37.60 13.40
N HIS A 65 -53.09 37.51 13.16
CA HIS A 65 -53.72 36.24 12.79
C HIS A 65 -53.21 35.73 11.44
N TRP A 66 -53.05 36.60 10.44
CA TRP A 66 -52.51 36.24 9.13
C TRP A 66 -51.08 35.71 9.21
N ARG A 67 -50.17 36.43 9.91
CA ARG A 67 -48.79 35.97 10.12
C ARG A 67 -48.77 34.60 10.81
N GLY A 68 -49.59 34.44 11.86
CA GLY A 68 -49.70 33.15 12.56
C GLY A 68 -50.23 32.02 11.66
N TYR A 69 -51.23 32.27 10.82
CA TYR A 69 -51.75 31.29 9.86
C TYR A 69 -50.67 30.87 8.85
N HIS A 70 -49.98 31.85 8.25
CA HIS A 70 -48.92 31.60 7.28
C HIS A 70 -47.76 30.79 7.91
N THR A 71 -47.33 31.14 9.12
CA THR A 71 -46.30 30.39 9.84
C THR A 71 -46.72 28.95 10.10
N ARG A 72 -47.96 28.70 10.51
CA ARG A 72 -48.45 27.33 10.74
C ARG A 72 -48.40 26.48 9.47
N ILE A 73 -48.85 27.02 8.33
CA ILE A 73 -48.75 26.31 7.04
C ILE A 73 -47.30 25.98 6.70
N ALA A 74 -46.38 26.92 6.91
CA ALA A 74 -44.96 26.70 6.62
C ALA A 74 -44.37 25.60 7.51
N VAL A 75 -44.70 25.60 8.80
CA VAL A 75 -44.29 24.58 9.76
C VAL A 75 -44.88 23.21 9.41
N ASP A 76 -46.16 23.14 9.05
CA ASP A 76 -46.82 21.88 8.68
C ASP A 76 -46.15 21.27 7.44
N ARG A 77 -45.87 22.08 6.41
CA ARG A 77 -45.12 21.63 5.22
C ARG A 77 -43.72 21.15 5.57
N TYR A 78 -43.01 21.89 6.42
CA TYR A 78 -41.68 21.52 6.87
C TYR A 78 -41.68 20.19 7.63
N LEU A 79 -42.67 19.99 8.51
CA LEU A 79 -42.81 18.76 9.29
C LEU A 79 -43.06 17.56 8.37
N ILE A 80 -44.01 17.69 7.42
CA ILE A 80 -44.30 16.65 6.43
C ILE A 80 -43.04 16.30 5.63
N HIS A 81 -42.32 17.30 5.14
CA HIS A 81 -41.07 17.10 4.40
C HIS A 81 -40.01 16.40 5.25
N SER A 82 -39.84 16.82 6.51
CA SER A 82 -38.87 16.23 7.44
C SER A 82 -39.17 14.76 7.71
N VAL A 83 -40.45 14.39 7.89
CA VAL A 83 -40.87 13.00 8.08
C VAL A 83 -40.61 12.17 6.81
N HIS A 84 -40.92 12.70 5.62
CA HIS A 84 -40.63 12.01 4.37
C HIS A 84 -39.13 11.80 4.16
N GLN A 85 -38.30 12.80 4.46
CA GLN A 85 -36.85 12.68 4.38
C GLN A 85 -36.34 11.58 5.32
N MET A 86 -36.81 11.56 6.57
CA MET A 86 -36.46 10.53 7.55
C MET A 86 -36.78 9.12 7.04
N TRP A 87 -37.95 8.94 6.40
CA TRP A 87 -38.32 7.66 5.80
C TRP A 87 -37.44 7.30 4.61
N GLN A 88 -37.18 8.26 3.71
CA GLN A 88 -36.30 8.06 2.56
C GLN A 88 -34.91 7.62 3.02
N ASP A 89 -34.30 8.35 3.96
CA ASP A 89 -32.98 8.04 4.49
C ASP A 89 -32.94 6.62 5.11
N TYR A 90 -33.98 6.23 5.84
CA TYR A 90 -34.09 4.89 6.42
C TYR A 90 -34.15 3.81 5.33
N TYR A 91 -35.02 3.97 4.34
CA TYR A 91 -35.18 2.98 3.27
C TYR A 91 -33.97 2.93 2.35
N ASP A 92 -33.31 4.06 2.07
CA ASP A 92 -32.07 4.12 1.29
C ASP A 92 -30.91 3.42 2.01
N ALA A 93 -30.81 3.57 3.34
CA ALA A 93 -29.84 2.83 4.14
C ALA A 93 -30.10 1.31 4.07
N MET A 94 -31.37 0.88 4.17
CA MET A 94 -31.72 -0.54 4.04
C MET A 94 -31.48 -1.07 2.63
N ALA A 95 -31.83 -0.30 1.59
CA ALA A 95 -31.57 -0.64 0.21
C ALA A 95 -30.07 -0.82 -0.03
N THR A 96 -29.23 0.08 0.48
CA THR A 96 -27.77 -0.02 0.38
C THR A 96 -27.25 -1.32 0.99
N ARG A 97 -27.77 -1.74 2.15
CA ARG A 97 -27.39 -3.01 2.79
C ARG A 97 -27.77 -4.22 1.94
N ILE A 98 -29.00 -4.25 1.41
CA ILE A 98 -29.48 -5.32 0.53
C ILE A 98 -28.61 -5.39 -0.72
N GLN A 99 -28.36 -4.24 -1.36
CA GLN A 99 -27.56 -4.18 -2.57
C GLN A 99 -26.10 -4.58 -2.33
N ALA A 100 -25.49 -4.18 -1.21
CA ALA A 100 -24.12 -4.59 -0.86
C ALA A 100 -24.02 -6.10 -0.67
N PHE A 101 -25.00 -6.70 0.03
CA PHE A 101 -25.08 -8.16 0.18
C PHE A 101 -25.21 -8.86 -1.17
N TRP A 102 -26.11 -8.38 -2.02
CA TRP A 102 -26.33 -8.93 -3.36
C TRP A 102 -25.08 -8.82 -4.25
N ARG A 103 -24.44 -7.66 -4.31
CA ARG A 103 -23.19 -7.45 -5.08
C ARG A 103 -22.11 -8.42 -4.59
N GLY A 104 -21.95 -8.58 -3.28
CA GLY A 104 -21.02 -9.53 -2.69
C GLY A 104 -21.34 -10.99 -3.05
N TYR A 105 -22.61 -11.39 -2.96
CA TYR A 105 -23.07 -12.72 -3.37
C TYR A 105 -22.78 -12.99 -4.85
N TRP A 106 -23.16 -12.06 -5.72
CA TRP A 106 -23.02 -12.19 -7.16
C TRP A 106 -21.56 -12.38 -7.56
N ILE A 107 -20.64 -11.58 -7.02
CA ILE A 107 -19.19 -11.72 -7.28
C ILE A 107 -18.68 -13.11 -6.86
N ARG A 108 -19.06 -13.59 -5.67
CA ARG A 108 -18.63 -14.90 -5.16
C ARG A 108 -19.18 -16.07 -5.98
N LYS A 109 -20.36 -15.90 -6.58
CA LYS A 109 -21.00 -16.94 -7.40
C LYS A 109 -20.51 -16.97 -8.84
N THR A 110 -20.27 -15.80 -9.45
CA THR A 110 -20.08 -15.69 -10.90
C THR A 110 -18.63 -15.41 -11.31
N VAL A 111 -17.94 -14.51 -10.60
CA VAL A 111 -16.62 -14.02 -11.02
C VAL A 111 -15.49 -14.73 -10.28
N ARG A 112 -15.60 -14.90 -8.96
CA ARG A 112 -14.50 -15.37 -8.11
C ARG A 112 -14.88 -16.62 -7.33
N ASP A 113 -14.69 -17.78 -7.95
CA ASP A 113 -14.71 -19.06 -7.24
C ASP A 113 -13.43 -19.20 -6.40
N ILE A 114 -13.53 -18.79 -5.13
CA ILE A 114 -12.42 -18.79 -4.17
C ILE A 114 -11.85 -20.21 -4.01
N GLN A 115 -12.68 -21.25 -4.13
CA GLN A 115 -12.22 -22.63 -3.98
C GLN A 115 -11.38 -23.08 -5.18
N LYS A 116 -11.80 -22.73 -6.40
CA LYS A 116 -10.96 -22.94 -7.59
C LYS A 116 -9.65 -22.18 -7.50
N MET A 117 -9.66 -20.92 -7.08
CA MET A 117 -8.43 -20.13 -6.94
C MET A 117 -7.46 -20.70 -5.90
N LYS A 118 -7.98 -21.19 -4.76
CA LYS A 118 -7.17 -21.86 -3.74
C LYS A 118 -6.52 -23.15 -4.26
N ARG A 119 -7.28 -23.96 -5.01
CA ARG A 119 -6.75 -25.19 -5.65
C ARG A 119 -5.63 -24.86 -6.64
N TRP A 120 -5.87 -23.90 -7.53
CA TRP A 120 -4.87 -23.45 -8.49
C TRP A 120 -3.60 -22.94 -7.82
N LEU A 121 -3.71 -22.11 -6.76
CA LEU A 121 -2.54 -21.64 -6.01
C LEU A 121 -1.74 -22.82 -5.42
N LYS A 122 -2.42 -23.81 -4.83
CA LYS A 122 -1.75 -24.99 -4.28
C LYS A 122 -0.98 -25.76 -5.37
N GLU A 123 -1.57 -25.93 -6.55
CA GLU A 123 -0.91 -26.57 -7.69
C GLU A 123 0.30 -25.76 -8.19
N VAL A 124 0.18 -24.43 -8.27
CA VAL A 124 1.29 -23.53 -8.64
C VAL A 124 2.44 -23.65 -7.64
N TYR A 125 2.15 -23.63 -6.33
CA TYR A 125 3.19 -23.77 -5.31
C TYR A 125 3.84 -25.16 -5.35
N ALA A 126 3.07 -26.24 -5.53
CA ALA A 126 3.62 -27.58 -5.67
C ALA A 126 4.55 -27.71 -6.90
N LYS A 127 4.16 -27.11 -8.04
CA LYS A 127 5.01 -27.07 -9.24
C LYS A 127 6.26 -26.23 -9.06
N ASN A 128 6.16 -25.13 -8.32
CA ASN A 128 7.31 -24.30 -8.00
C ASN A 128 8.30 -25.05 -7.10
N GLU A 129 7.80 -25.79 -6.12
CA GLU A 129 8.63 -26.60 -5.23
C GLU A 129 9.34 -27.74 -5.99
N GLU A 130 8.62 -28.42 -6.89
CA GLU A 130 9.21 -29.40 -7.82
C GLU A 130 10.30 -28.77 -8.70
N ALA A 131 10.07 -27.56 -9.22
CA ALA A 131 11.07 -26.85 -10.02
C ALA A 131 12.31 -26.49 -9.19
N ILE A 132 12.14 -26.02 -7.95
CA ILE A 132 13.25 -25.72 -7.03
C ILE A 132 14.05 -26.99 -6.73
N GLU A 133 13.37 -28.10 -6.45
CA GLU A 133 14.04 -29.38 -6.19
C GLU A 133 14.84 -29.85 -7.41
N ASN A 134 14.29 -29.73 -8.61
CA ASN A 134 14.98 -30.06 -9.85
C ASN A 134 16.18 -29.15 -10.12
N MET A 135 16.05 -27.84 -9.88
CA MET A 135 17.17 -26.89 -9.99
C MET A 135 18.29 -27.24 -9.00
N ASN A 136 17.94 -27.61 -7.76
CA ASN A 136 18.92 -28.02 -6.75
C ASN A 136 19.62 -29.32 -7.14
N LYS A 137 18.89 -30.32 -7.65
CA LYS A 137 19.46 -31.58 -8.18
C LYS A 137 20.41 -31.31 -9.33
N PHE A 138 20.02 -30.47 -10.29
CA PHE A 138 20.86 -30.09 -11.42
C PHE A 138 22.14 -29.40 -10.97
N ARG A 139 22.01 -28.39 -10.10
CA ARG A 139 23.16 -27.67 -9.52
C ARG A 139 24.10 -28.62 -8.80
N GLN A 140 23.57 -29.57 -8.01
CA GLN A 140 24.39 -30.53 -7.30
C GLN A 140 25.11 -31.48 -8.26
N ALA A 141 24.43 -31.94 -9.32
CA ALA A 141 25.04 -32.77 -10.35
C ALA A 141 26.18 -32.03 -11.07
N GLU A 142 26.01 -30.74 -11.35
CA GLU A 142 27.02 -29.89 -11.98
C GLU A 142 28.23 -29.67 -11.08
N ILE A 143 28.01 -29.38 -9.79
CA ILE A 143 29.09 -29.30 -8.79
C ILE A 143 29.86 -30.61 -8.70
N ASN A 144 29.16 -31.75 -8.59
CA ASN A 144 29.79 -33.06 -8.51
C ASN A 144 30.58 -33.38 -9.80
N HIS A 145 30.07 -32.99 -10.96
CA HIS A 145 30.78 -33.17 -12.23
C HIS A 145 32.06 -32.34 -12.28
N MET A 146 32.00 -31.05 -11.92
CA MET A 146 33.18 -30.20 -11.86
C MET A 146 34.19 -30.71 -10.83
N GLN A 147 33.75 -31.13 -9.66
CA GLN A 147 34.62 -31.76 -8.65
C GLN A 147 35.32 -32.99 -9.23
N ALA A 148 34.60 -33.89 -9.91
CA ALA A 148 35.20 -35.05 -10.53
C ALA A 148 36.21 -34.70 -11.65
N VAL A 149 35.98 -33.63 -12.42
CA VAL A 149 36.93 -33.13 -13.42
C VAL A 149 38.17 -32.56 -12.74
N ILE A 150 38.02 -31.70 -11.74
CA ILE A 150 39.12 -31.11 -10.97
C ILE A 150 39.93 -32.20 -10.27
N GLU A 151 39.29 -33.19 -9.65
CA GLU A 151 39.96 -34.34 -9.03
C GLU A 151 40.78 -35.13 -10.05
N ARG A 152 40.23 -35.39 -11.25
CA ARG A 152 40.96 -36.06 -12.34
C ARG A 152 42.17 -35.23 -12.76
N GLU A 153 42.02 -33.94 -13.04
CA GLU A 153 43.13 -33.08 -13.46
C GLU A 153 44.20 -32.96 -12.37
N SER A 154 43.78 -32.73 -11.13
CA SER A 154 44.67 -32.67 -9.96
C SER A 154 45.46 -33.96 -9.79
N MET A 155 44.82 -35.11 -10.04
CA MET A 155 45.52 -36.38 -9.97
C MET A 155 46.47 -36.61 -11.14
N HIS A 156 46.14 -36.18 -12.36
CA HIS A 156 47.08 -36.20 -13.49
C HIS A 156 48.32 -35.34 -13.19
N TRP A 157 48.13 -34.14 -12.63
CA TRP A 157 49.23 -33.27 -12.21
C TRP A 157 50.07 -33.91 -11.09
N THR A 158 49.43 -34.52 -10.10
CA THR A 158 50.13 -35.24 -9.02
C THR A 158 50.99 -36.37 -9.57
N LEU A 159 50.47 -37.18 -10.50
CA LEU A 159 51.23 -38.25 -11.16
C LEU A 159 52.36 -37.71 -12.03
N PHE A 160 52.13 -36.61 -12.75
CA PHE A 160 53.15 -35.95 -13.56
C PHE A 160 54.31 -35.46 -12.68
N ILE A 161 54.02 -34.81 -11.56
CA ILE A 161 55.03 -34.37 -10.59
C ILE A 161 55.80 -35.58 -10.05
N LEU A 162 55.10 -36.63 -9.59
CA LEU A 162 55.70 -37.83 -9.02
C LEU A 162 56.62 -38.58 -9.99
N PHE A 163 56.26 -38.68 -11.27
CA PHE A 163 57.05 -39.49 -12.22
C PHE A 163 58.06 -38.67 -13.02
N LYS A 164 57.72 -37.46 -13.46
CA LYS A 164 58.59 -36.65 -14.34
C LYS A 164 59.41 -35.63 -13.54
N LEU A 165 58.83 -35.00 -12.52
CA LEU A 165 59.46 -33.87 -11.81
C LEU A 165 59.94 -34.21 -10.39
N HIS A 166 59.95 -35.48 -9.98
CA HIS A 166 60.33 -35.87 -8.62
C HIS A 166 61.74 -35.47 -8.20
N HIS A 167 62.64 -35.24 -9.17
CA HIS A 167 64.00 -34.74 -8.93
C HIS A 167 64.03 -33.26 -8.52
N LEU A 168 62.96 -32.51 -8.77
CA LEU A 168 62.79 -31.11 -8.35
C LEU A 168 62.21 -31.00 -6.93
N LEU A 169 61.68 -32.10 -6.39
CA LEU A 169 61.19 -32.19 -5.01
C LEU A 169 62.36 -32.40 -4.03
N ARG A 170 62.12 -32.08 -2.76
CA ARG A 170 63.10 -32.27 -1.69
C ARG A 170 63.46 -33.75 -1.51
N THR A 171 64.75 -34.02 -1.36
CA THR A 171 65.28 -35.33 -0.96
C THR A 171 65.73 -35.27 0.50
N ALA A 172 65.95 -36.43 1.14
CA ALA A 172 66.42 -36.48 2.53
C ALA A 172 67.75 -35.73 2.77
N GLN A 173 68.54 -35.54 1.72
CA GLN A 173 69.87 -34.94 1.79
C GLN A 173 69.95 -33.55 1.16
N ARG A 174 68.99 -33.16 0.30
CA ARG A 174 69.02 -31.88 -0.43
C ARG A 174 67.63 -31.24 -0.58
N PRO A 175 67.48 -29.93 -0.34
CA PRO A 175 66.24 -29.20 -0.60
C PRO A 175 65.87 -29.25 -2.09
N GLY A 176 64.58 -29.38 -2.39
CA GLY A 176 64.06 -29.34 -3.76
C GLY A 176 63.99 -27.91 -4.27
N VAL A 177 64.09 -27.73 -5.59
CA VAL A 177 64.05 -26.40 -6.23
C VAL A 177 62.68 -25.73 -6.00
N ILE A 178 61.61 -26.53 -5.99
CA ILE A 178 60.22 -26.05 -5.80
C ILE A 178 59.91 -25.82 -4.31
N THR A 179 60.64 -26.46 -3.40
CA THR A 179 60.36 -26.43 -1.96
C THR A 179 61.02 -25.29 -1.18
N ARG A 180 61.63 -24.32 -1.87
CA ARG A 180 62.51 -23.30 -1.27
C ARG A 180 61.80 -22.20 -0.49
N ILE A 181 60.46 -22.21 -0.44
CA ILE A 181 59.65 -21.16 0.17
C ILE A 181 59.77 -21.21 1.70
N ASP A 182 59.82 -22.40 2.31
CA ASP A 182 60.07 -22.60 3.74
C ASP A 182 60.85 -23.90 4.01
N GLY A 183 62.07 -23.78 4.54
CA GLY A 183 62.95 -24.94 4.77
C GLY A 183 62.45 -25.92 5.83
N THR A 184 61.50 -25.51 6.68
CA THR A 184 61.09 -26.22 7.91
C THR A 184 59.83 -27.06 7.76
N GLN A 185 58.99 -26.80 6.75
CA GLN A 185 57.73 -27.52 6.53
C GLN A 185 57.68 -28.12 5.11
N PHE A 186 56.94 -29.21 4.96
CA PHE A 186 56.64 -29.76 3.64
C PHE A 186 55.62 -28.86 2.96
N THR A 187 55.75 -28.64 1.66
CA THR A 187 54.67 -27.99 0.90
C THR A 187 53.46 -28.94 0.86
N LEU A 188 52.24 -28.40 0.74
CA LEU A 188 51.00 -29.20 0.67
C LEU A 188 51.11 -30.37 -0.33
N ILE A 189 51.77 -30.12 -1.47
CA ILE A 189 52.06 -31.11 -2.51
C ILE A 189 52.96 -32.23 -1.97
N GLU A 190 54.02 -31.92 -1.24
CA GLU A 190 54.93 -32.94 -0.68
C GLU A 190 54.29 -33.74 0.47
N GLU A 191 53.40 -33.15 1.26
CA GLU A 191 52.60 -33.87 2.27
C GLU A 191 51.65 -34.85 1.61
N MET A 192 50.93 -34.42 0.57
CA MET A 192 50.07 -35.30 -0.23
C MET A 192 50.87 -36.44 -0.89
N LEU A 193 52.07 -36.15 -1.40
CA LEU A 193 52.94 -37.16 -2.01
C LEU A 193 53.54 -38.14 -0.99
N LYS A 194 53.65 -37.81 0.31
CA LYS A 194 54.06 -38.78 1.35
C LYS A 194 53.06 -39.92 1.51
N CYS A 195 51.77 -39.67 1.27
CA CYS A 195 50.74 -40.70 1.27
C CYS A 195 50.93 -41.72 0.14
N LEU A 196 51.72 -41.39 -0.88
CA LEU A 196 52.06 -42.30 -1.96
C LEU A 196 53.30 -43.12 -1.57
N GLU A 197 53.17 -44.45 -1.51
CA GLU A 197 54.25 -45.38 -1.16
C GLU A 197 55.32 -45.53 -2.28
N TYR A 198 55.87 -44.41 -2.78
CA TYR A 198 56.79 -44.37 -3.92
C TYR A 198 58.04 -45.24 -3.72
N LYS A 199 58.58 -45.31 -2.49
CA LYS A 199 59.71 -46.19 -2.16
C LYS A 199 59.37 -47.67 -2.38
N ARG A 200 58.14 -48.08 -2.07
CA ARG A 200 57.64 -49.45 -2.25
C ARG A 200 57.50 -49.77 -3.75
N TYR A 201 56.95 -48.83 -4.52
CA TYR A 201 56.89 -48.91 -5.99
C TYR A 201 58.27 -49.06 -6.64
N VAL A 202 59.23 -48.17 -6.33
CA VAL A 202 60.57 -48.21 -6.94
C VAL A 202 61.33 -49.48 -6.55
N ARG A 203 61.20 -49.94 -5.30
CA ARG A 203 61.78 -51.20 -4.82
C ARG A 203 61.20 -52.41 -5.56
N TRP A 204 59.88 -52.41 -5.78
CA TRP A 204 59.21 -53.45 -6.55
C TRP A 204 59.60 -53.41 -8.05
N LYS A 205 59.68 -52.20 -8.63
CA LYS A 205 60.16 -51.95 -10.01
C LYS A 205 61.57 -52.49 -10.26
N LYS A 206 62.44 -52.45 -9.24
CA LYS A 206 63.81 -53.01 -9.26
C LYS A 206 63.86 -54.54 -9.10
N LYS A 207 62.86 -55.16 -8.43
CA LYS A 207 62.81 -56.61 -8.18
C LYS A 207 62.20 -57.44 -9.32
N LYS A 208 61.37 -56.86 -10.20
CA LYS A 208 60.87 -57.58 -11.39
C LYS A 208 61.85 -57.55 -12.57
N PRO A 209 62.16 -58.68 -13.23
CA PRO A 209 62.92 -58.69 -14.47
C PRO A 209 62.19 -57.90 -15.57
N ARG A 210 62.96 -57.33 -16.52
CA ARG A 210 62.41 -56.71 -17.74
C ARG A 210 61.87 -57.81 -18.67
N GLU A 211 60.62 -58.21 -18.53
CA GLU A 211 59.96 -59.05 -19.53
C GLU A 211 59.40 -58.18 -20.64
N LYS A 212 60.10 -58.15 -21.77
CA LYS A 212 59.59 -57.56 -23.02
C LYS A 212 58.50 -58.46 -23.58
N CYS A 213 57.36 -57.89 -23.97
CA CYS A 213 56.37 -58.61 -24.76
C CYS A 213 56.97 -58.96 -26.14
N LYS A 214 56.91 -60.24 -26.53
CA LYS A 214 57.56 -60.77 -27.75
C LYS A 214 57.07 -60.12 -29.05
N ASP A 215 55.86 -59.55 -29.06
CA ASP A 215 55.26 -58.99 -30.29
C ASP A 215 55.48 -57.50 -30.52
N CYS A 216 55.89 -56.70 -29.53
CA CYS A 216 55.89 -55.23 -29.70
C CYS A 216 57.09 -54.46 -29.17
N GLN A 217 58.15 -55.11 -28.66
CA GLN A 217 59.37 -54.46 -28.15
C GLN A 217 59.18 -53.27 -27.18
N ILE A 218 57.98 -53.10 -26.61
CA ILE A 218 57.68 -52.10 -25.59
C ILE A 218 57.56 -52.81 -24.24
N ASP A 219 58.17 -52.22 -23.21
CA ASP A 219 58.11 -52.68 -21.82
C ASP A 219 56.63 -52.70 -21.37
N ARG A 220 55.97 -53.87 -21.40
CA ARG A 220 54.64 -54.07 -20.79
C ARG A 220 54.82 -54.10 -19.28
N ARG A 221 55.01 -52.95 -18.65
CA ARG A 221 54.85 -52.83 -17.19
C ARG A 221 53.44 -52.34 -16.88
N PRO A 222 52.60 -53.16 -16.23
CA PRO A 222 51.49 -52.65 -15.42
C PRO A 222 52.12 -51.93 -14.22
N SER A 223 51.76 -50.68 -13.98
CA SER A 223 52.05 -50.02 -12.72
C SER A 223 51.18 -50.69 -11.65
N LEU A 224 51.75 -51.59 -10.84
CA LEU A 224 51.02 -52.23 -9.73
C LEU A 224 50.48 -51.24 -8.68
N VAL A 225 50.94 -49.99 -8.70
CA VAL A 225 50.42 -48.91 -7.85
C VAL A 225 49.02 -48.49 -8.28
N LEU A 226 48.67 -48.72 -9.55
CA LEU A 226 47.46 -48.23 -10.19
C LEU A 226 46.63 -49.38 -10.79
N GLN A 227 47.00 -50.65 -10.54
CA GLN A 227 46.33 -51.80 -11.14
C GLN A 227 44.86 -51.85 -10.70
N GLY A 228 43.95 -51.87 -11.67
CA GLY A 228 42.50 -51.80 -11.41
C GLY A 228 41.96 -50.40 -11.09
N THR A 229 42.82 -49.37 -11.08
CA THR A 229 42.40 -47.96 -10.95
C THR A 229 42.30 -47.29 -12.33
N HIS A 230 41.53 -46.20 -12.42
CA HIS A 230 41.41 -45.39 -13.63
C HIS A 230 42.77 -45.00 -14.26
N TYR A 231 43.81 -44.85 -13.44
CA TYR A 231 45.14 -44.39 -13.87
C TYR A 231 45.96 -45.43 -14.64
N GLU A 232 45.63 -46.72 -14.54
CA GLU A 232 46.17 -47.75 -15.46
C GLU A 232 45.66 -47.53 -16.90
N ARG A 233 44.48 -46.92 -17.05
CA ARG A 233 43.91 -46.52 -18.34
C ARG A 233 44.61 -45.28 -18.88
N CYS A 234 44.81 -44.25 -18.06
CA CYS A 234 45.53 -43.03 -18.46
C CYS A 234 47.00 -43.29 -18.81
N GLU A 235 47.71 -44.15 -18.07
CA GLU A 235 49.08 -44.52 -18.43
C GLU A 235 49.14 -45.27 -19.77
N ARG A 236 48.11 -46.07 -20.08
CA ARG A 236 47.95 -46.70 -21.40
C ARG A 236 47.68 -45.66 -22.49
N GLU A 237 46.74 -44.74 -22.28
CA GLU A 237 46.39 -43.68 -23.23
C GLU A 237 47.57 -42.75 -23.51
N ILE A 238 48.32 -42.33 -22.49
CA ILE A 238 49.54 -41.51 -22.66
C ILE A 238 50.59 -42.27 -23.48
N ARG A 239 50.83 -43.56 -23.21
CA ARG A 239 51.76 -44.39 -24.00
C ARG A 239 51.26 -44.65 -25.42
N GLU A 240 49.96 -44.58 -25.65
CA GLU A 240 49.32 -44.74 -26.97
C GLU A 240 49.39 -43.44 -27.79
N VAL A 241 49.21 -42.28 -27.15
CA VAL A 241 49.48 -40.96 -27.73
C VAL A 241 50.96 -40.77 -28.05
N GLU A 242 51.86 -41.19 -27.16
CA GLU A 242 53.30 -41.19 -27.42
C GLU A 242 53.68 -42.13 -28.59
N ARG A 243 53.01 -43.28 -28.73
CA ARG A 243 53.16 -44.18 -29.89
C ARG A 243 52.69 -43.51 -31.18
N SER A 244 51.50 -42.94 -31.15
CA SER A 244 50.87 -42.22 -32.26
C SER A 244 51.72 -41.05 -32.77
N ARG A 245 52.34 -40.30 -31.84
CA ARG A 245 53.33 -39.25 -32.17
C ARG A 245 54.62 -39.78 -32.79
N ARG A 246 55.08 -40.96 -32.39
CA ARG A 246 56.30 -41.59 -32.94
C ARG A 246 56.08 -42.24 -34.30
N THR A 247 54.88 -42.73 -34.59
CA THR A 247 54.52 -43.35 -35.88
C THR A 247 53.93 -42.37 -36.89
N GLY A 248 53.78 -41.09 -36.52
CA GLY A 248 53.24 -40.05 -37.40
C GLY A 248 51.72 -40.05 -37.58
N CYS A 249 51.01 -41.05 -37.04
CA CYS A 249 49.55 -41.08 -37.02
C CYS A 249 49.04 -40.37 -35.77
N VAL A 250 48.93 -39.05 -35.79
CA VAL A 250 48.22 -38.31 -34.73
C VAL A 250 46.72 -38.43 -34.97
N PRO A 251 45.92 -39.02 -34.06
CA PRO A 251 44.47 -38.95 -34.16
C PRO A 251 44.05 -37.52 -33.85
N VAL A 252 43.52 -36.81 -34.85
CA VAL A 252 42.85 -35.54 -34.66
C VAL A 252 41.56 -35.81 -33.89
N TYR A 253 41.59 -35.63 -32.58
CA TYR A 253 40.37 -35.58 -31.79
C TYR A 253 39.63 -34.30 -32.15
N ARG A 254 38.67 -34.40 -33.08
CA ARG A 254 37.67 -33.34 -33.29
C ARG A 254 36.80 -33.30 -32.04
N SER A 255 36.96 -32.22 -31.28
CA SER A 255 35.92 -31.72 -30.38
C SER A 255 34.62 -31.61 -31.17
N LYS A 256 33.62 -32.42 -30.83
CA LYS A 256 32.24 -32.17 -31.25
C LYS A 256 31.65 -31.23 -30.21
N PHE A 257 31.48 -29.97 -30.61
CA PHE A 257 30.41 -29.13 -30.09
C PHE A 257 29.06 -29.73 -30.46
#